data_AF-A0A453FYK3-F1
#
_entry.id   AF-A0A453FYK3-F1
#
_cell.length_a   1.000
_cell.length_b   1.000
_cell.length_c   1.000
_cell.angle_alpha   90.00
_cell.angle_beta   90.00
_cell.angle_gamma   90.00
#
_symmetry.space_group_name_H-M   'P 1'
#
loop_
_entity.id
_entity.type
_entity.pdbx_description
1 polymer ?
#
loop_
_entity_poly.entity_id
_entity_poly.type
_entity_poly.pdbx_seq_one_letter_code
_entity_poly.pdbx_strand_id
1 'polypeptide(L)'
;APRPLRFPAPLAAMLRPSPLLPVPGASAAAAPPGRAASMRMFHGDVFLGEADVFPIKPGPEGALPFPSNEIRISHLSPASERCPPLAILQTIAPFSVRCKLQAKPLPPHPSLHRLYLTCFNEYKSAVVVVGDEELHLVAMPSKVEKVPCFWCCSVRVGLYAASVGMLNLRCLAIVFDLDETLIVANTMRSFESRIEMLSRRMDIEDDPVRVAGMSAEIKRYIEDRELLKEFIDTDTVTDNGRIVGTQKEEVQPMPGVQERLVRPVIRLPERNAILTRINPEIRDTSVFVKLRPAWEDLRSYLTAKGRKRFEVYVCTMAERDYALEIWRLLDPEANLISLNNLSDRVVCVKAGSKKSLQHVFRDGGCHPKMAMVIDDRLQVWDEKDQHRVHVVPAYAPYYAPQAEMANAVPVLCVARNVACNVRGGFFRLV
;
A
#
# COMPACT_ATOMS: atom_id res chain seq x y z
N ALA A 1 10.34 19.95 -27.25
CA ALA A 1 9.15 20.07 -26.38
C ALA A 1 8.51 18.68 -26.25
N PRO A 2 8.49 18.05 -25.06
CA PRO A 2 7.98 16.69 -24.95
C PRO A 2 6.45 16.70 -24.95
N ARG A 3 5.86 15.80 -25.74
CA ARG A 3 4.42 15.59 -25.84
C ARG A 3 3.85 15.11 -24.49
N PRO A 4 2.65 15.57 -24.08
CA PRO A 4 2.02 15.10 -22.87
C PRO A 4 1.60 13.62 -23.04
N LEU A 5 1.99 12.79 -22.07
CA LEU A 5 1.49 11.43 -21.91
C LEU A 5 -0.04 11.48 -21.78
N ARG A 6 -0.74 10.99 -22.81
CA ARG A 6 -2.18 10.70 -22.74
C ARG A 6 -2.36 9.44 -21.89
N PHE A 7 -2.91 9.60 -20.70
CA PHE A 7 -3.41 8.48 -19.91
C PHE A 7 -4.92 8.28 -20.16
N PRO A 8 -5.43 7.04 -20.07
CA PRO A 8 -6.84 6.74 -20.28
C PRO A 8 -7.67 7.36 -19.15
N ALA A 9 -8.78 8.02 -19.50
CA ALA A 9 -9.80 8.39 -18.54
C ALA A 9 -10.52 7.11 -18.06
N PRO A 10 -10.57 6.86 -16.74
CA PRO A 10 -11.89 6.64 -16.13
C PRO A 10 -11.91 7.08 -14.67
N LEU A 11 -12.29 8.34 -14.42
CA LEU A 11 -12.83 8.74 -13.11
C LEU A 11 -13.78 9.93 -13.27
N ALA A 12 -13.57 10.78 -14.28
CA ALA A 12 -14.52 11.83 -14.67
C ALA A 12 -15.83 11.28 -15.30
N ALA A 13 -15.88 10.00 -15.70
CA ALA A 13 -17.08 9.35 -16.20
C ALA A 13 -17.99 8.77 -15.10
N MET A 14 -17.53 8.70 -13.84
CA MET A 14 -18.31 8.15 -12.72
C MET A 14 -19.07 9.22 -11.91
N LEU A 15 -18.89 10.51 -12.24
CA LEU A 15 -19.53 11.63 -11.55
C LEU A 15 -20.52 12.43 -12.42
N ARG A 16 -20.82 11.96 -13.64
CA ARG A 16 -21.93 12.49 -14.44
C ARG A 16 -23.09 11.48 -14.43
N PRO A 17 -24.35 11.90 -14.15
CA PRO A 17 -25.49 11.10 -14.55
C PRO A 17 -25.48 11.05 -16.08
N SER A 18 -25.15 9.90 -16.66
CA SER A 18 -25.28 9.70 -18.10
C SER A 18 -26.76 9.78 -18.50
N PRO A 19 -27.11 10.43 -19.63
CA PRO A 19 -28.48 10.43 -20.13
C PRO A 19 -28.84 9.01 -20.57
N LEU A 20 -30.01 8.53 -20.14
CA LEU A 20 -30.62 7.29 -20.60
C LEU A 20 -30.74 7.34 -22.14
N LEU A 21 -30.06 6.44 -22.84
CA LEU A 21 -30.40 6.09 -24.23
C LEU A 21 -31.27 4.83 -24.20
N PRO A 22 -32.32 4.76 -25.04
CA PRO A 22 -33.37 3.77 -24.92
C PRO A 22 -32.93 2.43 -25.53
N VAL A 23 -33.16 1.34 -24.80
CA VAL A 23 -33.08 -0.01 -25.35
C VAL A 23 -34.45 -0.33 -25.99
N PRO A 24 -34.51 -0.85 -27.23
CA PRO A 24 -35.77 -1.13 -27.89
C PRO A 24 -36.36 -2.47 -27.42
N GLY A 25 -37.65 -2.44 -27.09
CA GLY A 25 -38.57 -3.57 -27.20
C GLY A 25 -38.27 -4.81 -26.33
N ALA A 26 -38.61 -4.75 -25.05
CA ALA A 26 -39.00 -5.94 -24.30
C ALA A 26 -40.18 -5.58 -23.40
N SER A 27 -41.33 -6.17 -23.73
CA SER A 27 -42.57 -6.15 -22.95
C SER A 27 -42.29 -6.35 -21.46
N ALA A 28 -42.74 -5.41 -20.65
CA ALA A 28 -42.70 -5.48 -19.20
C ALA A 28 -43.69 -6.54 -18.71
N ALA A 29 -43.20 -7.76 -18.50
CA ALA A 29 -43.78 -8.68 -17.53
C ALA A 29 -42.90 -8.61 -16.28
N ALA A 30 -43.39 -7.93 -15.25
CA ALA A 30 -42.74 -7.88 -13.94
C ALA A 30 -42.66 -9.31 -13.37
N ALA A 31 -41.44 -9.84 -13.26
CA ALA A 31 -41.20 -11.00 -12.42
C ALA A 31 -41.54 -10.63 -10.96
N PRO A 32 -42.16 -11.53 -10.17
CA PRO A 32 -42.53 -11.21 -8.80
C PRO A 32 -41.25 -10.92 -7.99
N PRO A 33 -41.22 -9.89 -7.14
CA PRO A 33 -40.07 -9.62 -6.29
C PRO A 33 -39.86 -10.84 -5.36
N GLY A 34 -38.60 -11.24 -5.19
CA GLY A 34 -38.23 -12.25 -4.19
C GLY A 34 -38.87 -11.90 -2.86
N ARG A 35 -39.49 -12.89 -2.20
CA ARG A 35 -40.29 -12.73 -0.98
C ARG A 35 -39.57 -11.85 0.05
N ALA A 36 -40.16 -10.71 0.39
CA ALA A 36 -39.62 -9.82 1.42
C ALA A 36 -39.64 -10.52 2.78
N ALA A 37 -38.52 -10.50 3.49
CA ALA A 37 -38.44 -10.98 4.86
C ALA A 37 -38.54 -9.80 5.81
N SER A 38 -39.36 -9.91 6.86
CA SER A 38 -39.49 -8.85 7.85
C SER A 38 -38.52 -9.07 9.01
N MET A 39 -37.79 -8.02 9.40
CA MET A 39 -36.75 -8.10 10.43
C MET A 39 -36.86 -6.94 11.42
N ARG A 40 -36.49 -7.23 12.67
CA ARG A 40 -36.37 -6.23 13.74
C ARG A 40 -34.97 -5.59 13.70
N MET A 41 -34.91 -4.27 13.80
CA MET A 41 -33.66 -3.51 13.78
C MET A 41 -33.31 -2.98 15.16
N PHE A 42 -32.05 -3.16 15.55
CA PHE A 42 -31.50 -2.72 16.83
C PHE A 42 -30.18 -1.97 16.63
N HIS A 43 -29.84 -1.07 17.55
CA HIS A 43 -28.50 -0.54 17.74
C HIS A 43 -28.03 -0.93 19.15
N GLY A 44 -27.06 -1.84 19.23
CA GLY A 44 -26.82 -2.59 20.47
C GLY A 44 -28.09 -3.33 20.89
N ASP A 45 -28.58 -3.05 22.10
CA ASP A 45 -29.83 -3.61 22.63
C ASP A 45 -31.06 -2.70 22.45
N VAL A 46 -30.87 -1.52 21.85
CA VAL A 46 -31.95 -0.54 21.66
C VAL A 46 -32.73 -0.86 20.40
N PHE A 47 -34.02 -1.20 20.55
CA PHE A 47 -34.92 -1.40 19.42
C PHE A 47 -35.17 -0.09 18.67
N LEU A 48 -34.99 -0.12 17.35
CA LEU A 48 -35.16 1.04 16.48
C LEU A 48 -36.48 0.99 15.70
N GLY A 49 -36.90 -0.20 15.26
CA GLY A 49 -38.09 -0.42 14.44
C GLY A 49 -38.03 -1.70 13.61
N GLU A 50 -38.99 -1.87 12.71
CA GLU A 50 -39.04 -3.00 11.77
C GLU A 50 -38.75 -2.56 10.33
N ALA A 51 -38.11 -3.46 9.56
CA ALA A 51 -37.86 -3.25 8.14
C ALA A 51 -38.09 -4.53 7.33
N ASP A 52 -38.55 -4.34 6.10
CA ASP A 52 -38.66 -5.38 5.09
C ASP A 52 -37.37 -5.46 4.28
N VAL A 53 -36.88 -6.68 4.09
CA VAL A 53 -35.61 -6.99 3.42
C VAL A 53 -35.87 -7.60 2.06
N PHE A 54 -35.30 -6.97 1.03
CA PHE A 54 -35.42 -7.37 -0.37
C PHE A 54 -34.04 -7.81 -0.89
N PRO A 55 -33.76 -9.12 -1.00
CA PRO A 55 -32.53 -9.63 -1.58
C PRO A 55 -32.35 -9.21 -3.04
N ILE A 56 -31.10 -8.97 -3.48
CA ILE A 56 -30.81 -8.64 -4.89
C ILE A 56 -30.81 -9.88 -5.79
N LYS A 57 -30.38 -11.05 -5.27
CA LYS A 57 -30.39 -12.32 -6.01
C LYS A 57 -31.57 -13.20 -5.57
N PRO A 58 -32.44 -13.67 -6.48
CA PRO A 58 -33.51 -14.61 -6.16
C PRO A 58 -33.01 -16.06 -6.08
N GLY A 59 -33.55 -16.88 -5.14
CA GLY A 59 -33.32 -18.33 -5.06
C GLY A 59 -32.75 -18.83 -3.71
N PRO A 60 -32.40 -20.13 -3.59
CA PRO A 60 -31.81 -20.71 -2.37
C PRO A 60 -30.42 -20.14 -2.02
N GLU A 61 -29.72 -19.55 -2.99
CA GLU A 61 -28.49 -18.75 -2.80
C GLU A 61 -28.77 -17.30 -2.33
N GLY A 62 -30.04 -16.88 -2.34
CA GLY A 62 -30.52 -15.57 -1.87
C GLY A 62 -30.77 -15.51 -0.37
N ALA A 63 -29.94 -16.22 0.42
CA ALA A 63 -30.00 -16.15 1.87
C ALA A 63 -29.85 -14.70 2.33
N LEU A 64 -30.64 -14.32 3.35
CA LEU A 64 -30.54 -13.01 3.96
C LEU A 64 -29.10 -12.83 4.47
N PRO A 65 -28.48 -11.65 4.27
CA PRO A 65 -27.09 -11.45 4.67
C PRO A 65 -26.91 -11.40 6.19
N PHE A 66 -28.00 -11.46 6.97
CA PHE A 66 -27.99 -11.35 8.41
C PHE A 66 -28.07 -12.75 9.06
N PRO A 67 -27.25 -13.02 10.09
CA PRO A 67 -27.13 -14.35 10.69
C PRO A 67 -28.33 -14.77 11.55
N SER A 68 -29.26 -13.84 11.82
CA SER A 68 -30.46 -14.06 12.63
C SER A 68 -31.64 -13.33 12.00
N ASN A 69 -32.85 -13.49 12.56
CA ASN A 69 -34.03 -12.71 12.16
C ASN A 69 -33.99 -11.23 12.65
N GLU A 70 -32.82 -10.75 13.07
CA GLU A 70 -32.58 -9.41 13.58
C GLU A 70 -31.41 -8.75 12.86
N ILE A 71 -31.52 -7.44 12.65
CA ILE A 71 -30.45 -6.58 12.17
C ILE A 71 -29.91 -5.83 13.37
N ARG A 72 -28.70 -6.20 13.82
CA ARG A 72 -28.04 -5.60 14.99
C ARG A 72 -26.89 -4.70 14.55
N ILE A 73 -27.14 -3.39 14.55
CA ILE A 73 -26.15 -2.38 14.24
C ILE A 73 -25.14 -2.32 15.39
N SER A 74 -23.87 -2.50 15.04
CA SER A 74 -22.74 -2.47 15.97
C SER A 74 -22.27 -1.05 16.22
N HIS A 75 -22.16 -0.23 15.16
CA HIS A 75 -21.68 1.14 15.23
C HIS A 75 -22.08 1.95 13.97
N LEU A 76 -21.81 3.25 13.97
CA LEU A 76 -21.86 4.09 12.78
C LEU A 76 -20.47 4.22 12.17
N SER A 77 -20.39 4.14 10.84
CA SER A 77 -19.12 4.30 10.13
C SER A 77 -18.53 5.71 10.32
N PRO A 78 -17.22 5.89 10.13
CA PRO A 78 -16.65 7.23 10.02
C PRO A 78 -17.29 7.99 8.85
N ALA A 79 -17.38 9.32 9.01
CA ALA A 79 -17.93 10.21 7.99
C ALA A 79 -16.86 10.57 6.96
N SER A 80 -17.25 10.56 5.69
CA SER A 80 -16.42 11.07 4.60
C SER A 80 -16.71 12.55 4.37
N GLU A 81 -15.67 13.36 4.21
CA GLU A 81 -15.80 14.80 3.96
C GLU A 81 -16.15 15.13 2.50
N ARG A 82 -16.01 14.15 1.59
CA ARG A 82 -16.07 14.38 0.13
C ARG A 82 -17.12 13.54 -0.57
N CYS A 83 -17.31 12.30 -0.15
CA CYS A 83 -18.07 11.31 -0.91
C CYS A 83 -19.13 10.63 -0.06
N PRO A 84 -20.35 10.44 -0.58
CA PRO A 84 -21.35 9.59 0.07
C PRO A 84 -20.83 8.15 0.25
N PRO A 85 -21.28 7.43 1.28
CA PRO A 85 -20.86 6.04 1.52
C PRO A 85 -21.00 5.12 0.30
N LEU A 86 -22.09 5.28 -0.48
CA LEU A 86 -22.32 4.45 -1.67
C LEU A 86 -21.21 4.61 -2.72
N ALA A 87 -20.72 5.83 -2.97
CA ALA A 87 -19.67 6.07 -3.96
C ALA A 87 -18.35 5.43 -3.56
N ILE A 88 -18.04 5.45 -2.26
CA ILE A 88 -16.85 4.80 -1.69
C ILE A 88 -16.99 3.29 -1.83
N LEU A 89 -18.12 2.72 -1.40
CA LEU A 89 -18.40 1.28 -1.45
C LEU A 89 -18.38 0.73 -2.87
N GLN A 90 -18.94 1.44 -3.85
CA GLN A 90 -18.85 1.05 -5.27
C GLN A 90 -17.41 1.02 -5.79
N THR A 91 -16.53 1.85 -5.24
CA THR A 91 -15.13 1.91 -5.64
C THR A 91 -14.33 0.75 -5.04
N ILE A 92 -14.48 0.49 -3.74
CA ILE A 92 -13.68 -0.47 -2.98
C ILE A 92 -14.26 -1.89 -2.95
N ALA A 93 -15.56 -2.03 -3.23
CA ALA A 93 -16.28 -3.29 -3.28
C ALA A 93 -17.37 -3.21 -4.37
N PRO A 94 -16.98 -3.24 -5.66
CA PRO A 94 -17.96 -3.20 -6.75
C PRO A 94 -18.91 -4.41 -6.65
N PHE A 95 -20.20 -4.19 -6.96
CA PHE A 95 -21.25 -5.20 -6.88
C PHE A 95 -21.51 -5.77 -5.46
N SER A 96 -21.18 -5.01 -4.43
CA SER A 96 -21.35 -5.38 -3.01
C SER A 96 -22.77 -5.35 -2.48
N VAL A 97 -23.75 -4.81 -3.23
CA VAL A 97 -25.13 -4.67 -2.74
C VAL A 97 -25.78 -6.05 -2.58
N ARG A 98 -26.11 -6.43 -1.35
CA ARG A 98 -26.69 -7.73 -0.99
C ARG A 98 -28.22 -7.68 -0.94
N CYS A 99 -28.75 -6.63 -0.34
CA CYS A 99 -30.20 -6.42 -0.21
C CYS A 99 -30.55 -4.94 -0.08
N LYS A 100 -31.85 -4.64 -0.21
CA LYS A 100 -32.44 -3.35 0.13
C LYS A 100 -33.28 -3.52 1.39
N LEU A 101 -33.28 -2.51 2.24
CA LEU A 101 -34.12 -2.45 3.44
C LEU A 101 -35.11 -1.30 3.27
N GLN A 102 -36.36 -1.54 3.62
CA GLN A 102 -37.41 -0.52 3.68
C GLN A 102 -38.06 -0.57 5.05
N ALA A 103 -38.05 0.52 5.79
CA ALA A 103 -38.70 0.60 7.09
C ALA A 103 -40.22 0.45 6.94
N LYS A 104 -40.85 -0.26 7.87
CA LYS A 104 -42.31 -0.32 7.92
C LYS A 104 -42.89 1.05 8.31
N PRO A 105 -43.95 1.52 7.63
CA PRO A 105 -44.55 2.81 7.93
C PRO A 105 -45.36 2.79 9.24
N LEU A 106 -45.86 1.62 9.63
CA LEU A 106 -46.74 1.45 10.79
C LEU A 106 -46.28 0.26 11.66
N PRO A 107 -46.20 0.43 12.99
CA PRO A 107 -46.29 1.70 13.70
C PRO A 107 -45.11 2.64 13.33
N PRO A 108 -45.25 3.97 13.49
CA PRO A 108 -44.14 4.88 13.21
C PRO A 108 -42.96 4.58 14.14
N HIS A 109 -41.75 4.59 13.57
CA HIS A 109 -40.52 4.29 14.29
C HIS A 109 -39.56 5.51 14.25
N PRO A 110 -39.71 6.48 15.17
CA PRO A 110 -38.88 7.70 15.20
C PRO A 110 -37.38 7.43 15.31
N SER A 111 -37.00 6.39 16.08
CA SER A 111 -35.60 6.00 16.27
C SER A 111 -34.94 5.51 14.98
N LEU A 112 -35.65 4.69 14.18
CA LEU A 112 -35.19 4.24 12.86
C LEU A 112 -35.13 5.41 11.87
N HIS A 113 -36.10 6.33 11.92
CA HIS A 113 -36.07 7.53 11.09
C HIS A 113 -34.88 8.43 11.43
N ARG A 114 -34.58 8.62 12.73
CA ARG A 114 -33.40 9.37 13.19
C ARG A 114 -32.10 8.72 12.71
N LEU A 115 -31.96 7.40 12.80
CA LEU A 115 -30.81 6.67 12.25
C LEU A 115 -30.63 6.96 10.76
N TYR A 116 -31.71 6.89 9.98
CA TYR A 116 -31.70 7.18 8.55
C TYR A 116 -31.22 8.60 8.27
N LEU A 117 -31.77 9.60 8.96
CA LEU A 117 -31.36 11.00 8.79
C LEU A 117 -29.90 11.23 9.18
N THR A 118 -29.42 10.61 10.27
CA THR A 118 -28.00 10.67 10.66
C THR A 118 -27.11 10.09 9.56
N CYS A 119 -27.40 8.88 9.08
CA CYS A 119 -26.63 8.27 8.00
C CYS A 119 -26.64 9.13 6.72
N PHE A 120 -27.81 9.64 6.34
CA PHE A 120 -27.99 10.41 5.12
C PHE A 120 -27.29 11.78 5.18
N ASN A 121 -27.51 12.54 6.25
CA ASN A 121 -27.02 13.92 6.37
C ASN A 121 -25.53 13.99 6.75
N GLU A 122 -25.03 13.01 7.51
CA GLU A 122 -23.63 13.02 7.99
C GLU A 122 -22.70 12.16 7.14
N TYR A 123 -23.16 11.64 6.00
CA TYR A 123 -22.41 10.73 5.12
C TYR A 123 -21.82 9.53 5.88
N LYS A 124 -22.67 8.96 6.73
CA LYS A 124 -22.37 7.75 7.50
C LYS A 124 -23.22 6.58 7.01
N SER A 125 -22.83 5.39 7.42
CA SER A 125 -23.62 4.18 7.29
C SER A 125 -23.76 3.52 8.64
N ALA A 126 -24.87 2.82 8.86
CA ALA A 126 -25.00 1.95 10.01
C ALA A 126 -24.34 0.61 9.69
N VAL A 127 -23.45 0.14 10.56
CA VAL A 127 -22.60 -1.03 10.29
C VAL A 127 -23.08 -2.22 11.11
N VAL A 128 -23.27 -3.36 10.45
CA VAL A 128 -23.49 -4.67 11.07
C VAL A 128 -22.27 -5.54 10.75
N VAL A 129 -21.62 -6.09 11.77
CA VAL A 129 -20.45 -6.96 11.58
C VAL A 129 -20.90 -8.42 11.52
N VAL A 130 -20.51 -9.14 10.47
CA VAL A 130 -20.83 -10.56 10.26
C VAL A 130 -19.55 -11.29 9.86
N GLY A 131 -18.93 -12.00 10.80
CA GLY A 131 -17.66 -12.69 10.56
C GLY A 131 -16.54 -11.69 10.21
N ASP A 132 -15.95 -11.85 9.03
CA ASP A 132 -14.90 -10.99 8.46
C ASP A 132 -15.46 -9.91 7.50
N GLU A 133 -16.78 -9.75 7.43
CA GLU A 133 -17.47 -8.74 6.65
C GLU A 133 -18.17 -7.67 7.51
N GLU A 134 -18.19 -6.45 7.00
CA GLU A 134 -19.04 -5.35 7.43
C GLU A 134 -20.16 -5.15 6.42
N LEU A 135 -21.40 -5.20 6.89
CA LEU A 135 -22.59 -4.82 6.14
C LEU A 135 -22.91 -3.36 6.45
N HIS A 136 -22.70 -2.50 5.45
CA HIS A 136 -23.00 -1.08 5.52
C HIS A 136 -24.42 -0.83 5.04
N LEU A 137 -25.29 -0.37 5.96
CA LEU A 137 -26.62 0.13 5.64
C LEU A 137 -26.50 1.59 5.23
N VAL A 138 -26.44 1.81 3.93
CA VAL A 138 -26.33 3.15 3.33
C VAL A 138 -27.72 3.74 3.15
N ALA A 139 -27.99 4.88 3.77
CA ALA A 139 -29.26 5.57 3.62
C ALA A 139 -29.46 6.04 2.17
N MET A 140 -30.58 5.67 1.56
CA MET A 140 -30.90 5.98 0.17
C MET A 140 -32.21 6.77 0.08
N PRO A 141 -32.24 7.87 -0.70
CA PRO A 141 -33.48 8.60 -0.92
C PRO A 141 -34.39 7.77 -1.82
N SER A 142 -35.66 7.64 -1.43
CA SER A 142 -36.69 7.07 -2.29
C SER A 142 -37.56 8.18 -2.87
N LYS A 143 -37.82 8.12 -4.18
CA LYS A 143 -38.73 9.06 -4.87
C LYS A 143 -40.20 8.67 -4.70
N VAL A 144 -40.45 7.40 -4.36
CA VAL A 144 -41.80 6.81 -4.29
C VAL A 144 -42.23 6.63 -2.84
N GLU A 145 -41.30 6.22 -1.99
CA GLU A 145 -41.56 5.85 -0.60
C GLU A 145 -41.12 6.97 0.33
N LYS A 146 -41.97 7.38 1.26
CA LYS A 146 -41.64 8.39 2.29
C LYS A 146 -41.06 7.77 3.57
N VAL A 147 -40.65 6.50 3.51
CA VAL A 147 -40.08 5.75 4.64
C VAL A 147 -38.56 5.65 4.52
N PRO A 148 -37.84 5.48 5.63
CA PRO A 148 -36.41 5.15 5.61
C PRO A 148 -36.08 3.96 4.72
N CYS A 149 -35.14 4.14 3.79
CA CYS A 149 -34.65 3.10 2.91
C CYS A 149 -33.13 2.98 2.99
N PHE A 150 -32.62 1.75 2.99
CA PHE A 150 -31.18 1.49 3.00
C PHE A 150 -30.80 0.52 1.89
N TRP A 151 -29.61 0.72 1.32
CA TRP A 151 -28.92 -0.32 0.57
C TRP A 151 -27.88 -0.96 1.47
N CYS A 152 -27.89 -2.29 1.53
CA CYS A 152 -26.94 -3.06 2.32
C CYS A 152 -25.79 -3.50 1.43
N CYS A 153 -24.61 -2.93 1.63
CA CYS A 153 -23.39 -3.26 0.90
C CYS A 153 -22.45 -4.08 1.80
N SER A 154 -21.90 -5.17 1.30
CA SER A 154 -20.88 -5.95 2.01
C SER A 154 -19.46 -5.51 1.61
N VAL A 155 -18.58 -5.39 2.61
CA VAL A 155 -17.14 -5.13 2.43
C VAL A 155 -16.37 -5.86 3.51
N ARG A 156 -15.09 -6.16 3.29
CA ARG A 156 -14.22 -6.72 4.35
C ARG A 156 -14.14 -5.73 5.53
N VAL A 157 -14.15 -6.25 6.75
CA VAL A 157 -14.01 -5.48 7.99
C VAL A 157 -12.85 -4.49 7.91
N GLY A 158 -13.10 -3.25 8.35
CA GLY A 158 -12.11 -2.17 8.44
C GLY A 158 -11.77 -1.46 7.13
N LEU A 159 -12.07 -2.06 5.96
CA LEU A 159 -11.65 -1.50 4.67
C LEU A 159 -12.39 -0.20 4.32
N TYR A 160 -13.66 -0.08 4.68
CA TYR A 160 -14.42 1.17 4.51
C TYR A 160 -13.81 2.28 5.37
N ALA A 161 -13.56 2.00 6.65
CA ALA A 161 -12.99 2.96 7.58
C ALA A 161 -11.59 3.42 7.15
N ALA A 162 -10.72 2.49 6.73
CA ALA A 162 -9.41 2.80 6.19
C ALA A 162 -9.50 3.70 4.94
N SER A 163 -10.42 3.37 4.02
CA SER A 163 -10.63 4.15 2.80
C SER A 163 -11.11 5.58 3.10
N VAL A 164 -12.06 5.74 4.02
CA VAL A 164 -12.53 7.06 4.47
C VAL A 164 -11.39 7.86 5.12
N GLY A 165 -10.60 7.22 5.99
CA GLY A 165 -9.44 7.87 6.62
C GLY A 165 -8.45 8.41 5.58
N MET A 166 -8.12 7.60 4.58
CA MET A 166 -7.23 8.00 3.50
C MET A 166 -7.81 9.14 2.63
N LEU A 167 -9.12 9.12 2.37
CA LEU A 167 -9.81 10.18 1.63
C LEU A 167 -9.79 11.52 2.38
N ASN A 168 -10.16 11.51 3.66
CA ASN A 168 -10.21 12.72 4.48
C ASN A 168 -8.81 13.30 4.68
N LEU A 169 -7.80 12.45 4.93
CA LEU A 169 -6.40 12.88 5.06
C LEU A 169 -5.75 13.26 3.73
N ARG A 170 -6.41 13.00 2.59
CA ARG A 170 -5.85 13.13 1.24
C ARG A 170 -4.53 12.38 1.10
N CYS A 171 -4.50 11.17 1.63
CA CYS A 171 -3.36 10.28 1.72
C CYS A 171 -3.58 9.04 0.84
N LEU A 172 -2.53 8.57 0.17
CA LEU A 172 -2.52 7.30 -0.58
C LEU A 172 -1.53 6.33 0.07
N ALA A 173 -1.54 5.06 -0.32
CA ALA A 173 -0.47 4.13 0.06
C ALA A 173 0.65 4.18 -0.99
N ILE A 174 1.89 4.06 -0.54
CA ILE A 174 3.04 3.84 -1.41
C ILE A 174 3.77 2.59 -0.95
N VAL A 175 4.02 1.68 -1.88
CA VAL A 175 4.73 0.43 -1.60
C VAL A 175 6.07 0.45 -2.32
N PHE A 176 7.14 0.22 -1.57
CA PHE A 176 8.50 0.16 -2.11
C PHE A 176 8.99 -1.28 -2.20
N ASP A 177 9.69 -1.62 -3.28
CA ASP A 177 10.74 -2.63 -3.20
C ASP A 177 12.03 -2.05 -2.59
N LEU A 178 12.93 -2.92 -2.15
CA LEU A 178 14.21 -2.54 -1.53
C LEU A 178 15.37 -2.68 -2.52
N ASP A 179 15.85 -3.91 -2.73
CA ASP A 179 17.02 -4.21 -3.55
C ASP A 179 16.81 -3.80 -5.01
N GLU A 180 17.85 -3.23 -5.61
CA GLU A 180 17.85 -2.72 -6.98
C GLU A 180 16.80 -1.61 -7.24
N THR A 181 16.02 -1.21 -6.23
CA THR A 181 15.04 -0.13 -6.30
C THR A 181 15.49 1.08 -5.49
N LEU A 182 15.66 0.93 -4.17
CA LEU A 182 16.09 1.97 -3.24
C LEU A 182 17.55 1.81 -2.81
N ILE A 183 18.07 0.58 -2.82
CA ILE A 183 19.41 0.25 -2.34
C ILE A 183 20.03 -0.87 -3.17
N VAL A 184 21.34 -1.05 -3.05
CA VAL A 184 22.02 -2.31 -3.40
C VAL A 184 22.85 -2.72 -2.19
N ALA A 185 22.66 -3.93 -1.71
CA ALA A 185 23.50 -4.50 -0.66
C ALA A 185 24.42 -5.62 -1.18
N ASN A 186 25.55 -5.77 -0.52
CA ASN A 186 26.51 -6.84 -0.76
C ASN A 186 27.00 -7.43 0.56
N THR A 187 27.06 -8.75 0.63
CA THR A 187 27.88 -9.49 1.59
C THR A 187 29.27 -9.73 1.01
N MET A 188 30.22 -10.21 1.82
CA MET A 188 31.53 -10.65 1.32
C MET A 188 31.38 -11.67 0.19
N ARG A 189 30.52 -12.68 0.40
CA ARG A 189 30.24 -13.71 -0.61
C ARG A 189 29.68 -13.11 -1.91
N SER A 190 28.75 -12.16 -1.84
CA SER A 190 28.18 -11.59 -3.07
C SER A 190 29.18 -10.70 -3.81
N PHE A 191 30.09 -10.01 -3.09
CA PHE A 191 31.19 -9.29 -3.72
C PHE A 191 32.14 -10.25 -4.45
N GLU A 192 32.60 -11.29 -3.77
CA GLU A 192 33.51 -12.30 -4.34
C GLU A 192 32.90 -12.95 -5.59
N SER A 193 31.63 -13.37 -5.51
CA SER A 193 30.92 -13.99 -6.63
C SER A 193 30.78 -13.04 -7.83
N ARG A 194 30.46 -11.76 -7.60
CA ARG A 194 30.33 -10.76 -8.67
C ARG A 194 31.69 -10.44 -9.32
N ILE A 195 32.74 -10.28 -8.52
CA ILE A 195 34.11 -10.07 -9.00
C ILE A 195 34.55 -11.25 -9.87
N GLU A 196 34.41 -12.48 -9.36
CA GLU A 196 34.80 -13.69 -10.09
C GLU A 196 34.02 -13.85 -11.41
N MET A 197 32.71 -13.63 -11.37
CA MET A 197 31.86 -13.69 -12.57
C MET A 197 32.32 -12.68 -13.63
N LEU A 198 32.60 -11.44 -13.24
CA LEU A 198 33.04 -10.39 -14.15
C LEU A 198 34.45 -10.66 -14.67
N SER A 199 35.37 -11.14 -13.83
CA SER A 199 36.72 -11.51 -14.27
C SER A 199 36.67 -12.60 -15.34
N ARG A 200 35.90 -13.68 -15.11
CA ARG A 200 35.73 -14.76 -16.11
C ARG A 200 35.11 -14.28 -17.41
N ARG A 201 34.17 -13.33 -17.36
CA ARG A 201 33.56 -12.72 -18.55
C ARG A 201 34.54 -11.81 -19.30
N MET A 202 35.39 -11.11 -18.56
CA MET A 202 36.42 -10.23 -19.13
C MET A 202 37.51 -11.02 -19.85
N ASP A 203 37.88 -12.20 -19.35
CA ASP A 203 38.91 -13.06 -19.96
C ASP A 203 38.54 -13.57 -21.37
N ILE A 204 37.25 -13.58 -21.71
CA ILE A 204 36.72 -14.05 -23.01
C ILE A 204 36.11 -12.93 -23.85
N GLU A 205 36.24 -11.67 -23.44
CA GLU A 205 35.72 -10.51 -24.17
C GLU A 205 36.84 -9.85 -24.98
N ASP A 206 36.63 -9.74 -26.29
CA ASP A 206 37.60 -9.14 -27.21
C ASP A 206 37.39 -7.63 -27.42
N ASP A 207 36.21 -7.09 -27.10
CA ASP A 207 35.92 -5.66 -27.27
C ASP A 207 36.64 -4.84 -26.18
N PRO A 208 37.63 -4.00 -26.54
CA PRO A 208 38.43 -3.25 -25.57
C PRO A 208 37.60 -2.26 -24.76
N VAL A 209 36.48 -1.74 -25.30
CA VAL A 209 35.59 -0.83 -24.58
C VAL A 209 34.83 -1.59 -23.49
N ARG A 210 34.35 -2.79 -23.80
CA ARG A 210 33.66 -3.65 -22.82
C ARG A 210 34.61 -4.18 -21.75
N VAL A 211 35.82 -4.57 -22.12
CA VAL A 211 36.87 -4.97 -21.18
C VAL A 211 37.19 -3.83 -20.21
N ALA A 212 37.38 -2.60 -20.72
CA ALA A 212 37.61 -1.43 -19.87
C ALA A 212 36.43 -1.16 -18.92
N GLY A 213 35.19 -1.32 -19.42
CA GLY A 213 33.97 -1.22 -18.61
C GLY A 213 33.92 -2.23 -17.47
N MET A 214 34.14 -3.51 -17.76
CA MET A 214 34.16 -4.59 -16.76
C MET A 214 35.30 -4.42 -15.76
N SER A 215 36.50 -4.03 -16.21
CA SER A 215 37.64 -3.74 -15.33
C SER A 215 37.33 -2.62 -14.34
N ALA A 216 36.71 -1.53 -14.81
CA ALA A 216 36.29 -0.43 -13.95
C ALA A 216 35.19 -0.84 -12.95
N GLU A 217 34.28 -1.73 -13.36
CA GLU A 217 33.26 -2.31 -12.48
C GLU A 217 33.87 -3.20 -11.40
N ILE A 218 34.77 -4.12 -11.78
CA ILE A 218 35.52 -4.99 -10.85
C ILE A 218 36.28 -4.13 -9.82
N LYS A 219 36.94 -3.06 -10.27
CA LYS A 219 37.67 -2.14 -9.38
C LYS A 219 36.75 -1.56 -8.31
N ARG A 220 35.56 -1.08 -8.68
CA ARG A 220 34.57 -0.54 -7.72
C ARG A 220 34.10 -1.60 -6.72
N TYR A 221 33.90 -2.85 -7.16
CA TYR A 221 33.56 -3.94 -6.26
C TYR A 221 34.69 -4.28 -5.28
N ILE A 222 35.94 -4.32 -5.74
CA ILE A 222 37.11 -4.57 -4.89
C ILE A 222 37.24 -3.48 -3.82
N GLU A 223 37.13 -2.20 -4.21
CA GLU A 223 37.22 -1.08 -3.26
C GLU A 223 36.19 -1.17 -2.14
N ASP A 224 34.92 -1.41 -2.45
CA ASP A 224 33.87 -1.53 -1.43
C ASP A 224 33.97 -2.85 -0.64
N ARG A 225 34.47 -3.93 -1.25
CA ARG A 225 34.75 -5.21 -0.57
C ARG A 225 35.80 -5.03 0.52
N GLU A 226 36.88 -4.30 0.25
CA GLU A 226 37.92 -4.05 1.25
C GLU A 226 37.37 -3.27 2.46
N LEU A 227 36.50 -2.29 2.23
CA LEU A 227 35.81 -1.59 3.32
C LEU A 227 34.95 -2.56 4.15
N LEU A 228 34.21 -3.46 3.51
CA LEU A 228 33.43 -4.48 4.21
C LEU A 228 34.33 -5.42 5.02
N LYS A 229 35.47 -5.81 4.46
CA LYS A 229 36.47 -6.64 5.14
C LYS A 229 37.03 -5.96 6.38
N GLU A 230 37.47 -4.70 6.27
CA GLU A 230 37.93 -3.90 7.42
C GLU A 230 36.87 -3.84 8.52
N PHE A 231 35.61 -3.57 8.15
CA PHE A 231 34.51 -3.56 9.11
C PHE A 231 34.28 -4.90 9.79
N ILE A 232 34.36 -6.01 9.05
CA ILE A 232 34.24 -7.37 9.61
C ILE A 232 35.38 -7.66 10.58
N ASP A 233 36.60 -7.25 10.24
CA ASP A 233 37.80 -7.59 11.01
C ASP A 233 37.94 -6.71 12.27
N THR A 234 37.73 -5.40 12.14
CA THR A 234 38.12 -4.41 13.17
C THR A 234 36.99 -3.51 13.68
N ASP A 235 35.75 -3.64 13.18
CA ASP A 235 34.64 -2.72 13.53
C ASP A 235 34.94 -1.24 13.20
N THR A 236 35.85 -1.01 12.24
CA THR A 236 36.25 0.29 11.71
C THR A 236 36.46 0.20 10.20
N VAL A 237 36.46 1.33 9.50
CA VAL A 237 36.86 1.41 8.08
C VAL A 237 37.74 2.63 7.84
N THR A 238 38.63 2.56 6.86
CA THR A 238 39.45 3.68 6.40
C THR A 238 38.82 4.31 5.16
N ASP A 239 38.12 5.43 5.33
CA ASP A 239 37.52 6.18 4.22
C ASP A 239 38.25 7.51 4.01
N ASN A 240 38.73 7.75 2.79
CA ASN A 240 39.49 8.96 2.42
C ASN A 240 40.65 9.29 3.39
N GLY A 241 41.35 8.25 3.86
CA GLY A 241 42.48 8.36 4.80
C GLY A 241 42.07 8.60 6.26
N ARG A 242 40.79 8.59 6.58
CA ARG A 242 40.25 8.73 7.95
C ARG A 242 39.68 7.41 8.45
N ILE A 243 40.01 7.06 9.67
CA ILE A 243 39.43 5.89 10.34
C ILE A 243 38.05 6.29 10.90
N VAL A 244 37.02 5.56 10.49
CA VAL A 244 35.65 5.70 10.96
C VAL A 244 35.28 4.46 11.76
N GLY A 245 34.88 4.63 13.02
CA GLY A 245 34.46 3.54 13.89
C GLY A 245 32.95 3.33 13.90
N THR A 246 32.54 2.14 14.35
CA THR A 246 31.12 1.80 14.51
C THR A 246 30.39 2.69 15.51
N GLN A 247 29.19 3.10 15.13
CA GLN A 247 28.17 3.61 16.03
C GLN A 247 27.27 2.46 16.46
N LYS A 248 26.96 2.40 17.75
CA LYS A 248 26.03 1.44 18.33
C LYS A 248 24.62 1.99 18.23
N GLU A 249 23.93 1.66 17.15
CA GLU A 249 22.54 2.08 16.93
C GLU A 249 21.58 1.10 17.61
N GLU A 250 20.73 1.59 18.52
CA GLU A 250 19.71 0.77 19.16
C GLU A 250 18.61 0.39 18.16
N VAL A 251 18.25 -0.88 18.13
CA VAL A 251 17.05 -1.37 17.44
C VAL A 251 15.92 -1.30 18.45
N GLN A 252 14.98 -0.38 18.20
CA GLN A 252 13.85 -0.22 19.11
C GLN A 252 13.03 -1.52 19.14
N PRO A 253 12.70 -2.05 20.34
CA PRO A 253 12.03 -3.32 20.46
C PRO A 253 10.64 -3.27 19.84
N MET A 254 10.33 -4.30 19.04
CA MET A 254 8.97 -4.53 18.58
C MET A 254 8.06 -4.86 19.78
N PRO A 255 6.76 -4.53 19.73
CA PRO A 255 5.82 -4.87 20.81
C PRO A 255 5.89 -6.37 21.15
N GLY A 256 6.30 -6.71 22.37
CA GLY A 256 6.42 -8.10 22.85
C GLY A 256 7.83 -8.70 22.81
N VAL A 257 8.84 -8.02 22.25
CA VAL A 257 10.25 -8.44 22.30
C VAL A 257 10.98 -7.60 23.34
N GLN A 258 11.48 -8.24 24.40
CA GLN A 258 12.07 -7.54 25.55
C GLN A 258 13.58 -7.30 25.42
N GLU A 259 14.24 -7.96 24.46
CA GLU A 259 15.69 -7.88 24.27
C GLU A 259 16.09 -6.58 23.56
N ARG A 260 17.01 -5.85 24.20
CA ARG A 260 17.66 -4.67 23.60
C ARG A 260 18.68 -5.14 22.57
N LEU A 261 18.32 -5.07 21.30
CA LEU A 261 19.21 -5.37 20.20
C LEU A 261 19.97 -4.10 19.79
N VAL A 262 21.30 -4.15 19.74
CA VAL A 262 22.15 -3.03 19.33
C VAL A 262 22.96 -3.44 18.12
N ARG A 263 22.93 -2.62 17.06
CA ARG A 263 23.63 -2.91 15.82
C ARG A 263 24.85 -2.03 15.61
N PRO A 264 25.98 -2.61 15.18
CA PRO A 264 27.13 -1.84 14.75
C PRO A 264 26.86 -1.26 13.36
N VAL A 265 26.88 0.06 13.24
CA VAL A 265 26.62 0.78 11.99
C VAL A 265 27.75 1.76 11.70
N ILE A 266 28.23 1.79 10.46
CA ILE A 266 29.08 2.87 9.94
C ILE A 266 28.35 3.50 8.76
N ARG A 267 28.04 4.79 8.86
CA ARG A 267 27.46 5.57 7.74
C ARG A 267 28.58 6.34 7.06
N LEU A 268 28.70 6.22 5.74
CA LEU A 268 29.67 6.90 4.87
C LEU A 268 28.91 7.85 3.91
N PRO A 269 28.60 9.09 4.34
CA PRO A 269 27.73 9.99 3.58
C PRO A 269 28.26 10.35 2.19
N GLU A 270 29.57 10.59 2.07
CA GLU A 270 30.21 10.94 0.79
C GLU A 270 30.08 9.83 -0.27
N ARG A 271 29.91 8.58 0.17
CA ARG A 271 29.73 7.41 -0.69
C ARG A 271 28.27 7.00 -0.87
N ASN A 272 27.34 7.66 -0.17
CA ASN A 272 25.97 7.18 0.04
C ASN A 272 25.96 5.70 0.46
N ALA A 273 26.85 5.31 1.37
CA ALA A 273 27.02 3.91 1.78
C ALA A 273 26.87 3.73 3.29
N ILE A 274 26.46 2.54 3.70
CA ILE A 274 26.31 2.12 5.09
C ILE A 274 26.84 0.71 5.24
N LEU A 275 27.62 0.46 6.30
CA LEU A 275 27.98 -0.88 6.75
C LEU A 275 27.18 -1.22 8.00
N THR A 276 26.59 -2.41 8.04
CA THR A 276 25.84 -2.93 9.20
C THR A 276 25.96 -4.45 9.28
N ARG A 277 25.38 -5.05 10.32
CA ARG A 277 25.22 -6.51 10.47
C ARG A 277 23.76 -6.87 10.60
N ILE A 278 23.29 -7.89 9.87
CA ILE A 278 21.92 -8.41 9.96
C ILE A 278 21.69 -9.18 11.27
N ASN A 279 22.70 -9.87 11.78
CA ASN A 279 22.76 -10.37 13.15
C ASN A 279 24.01 -9.77 13.82
N PRO A 280 23.87 -8.91 14.85
CA PRO A 280 25.02 -8.20 15.41
C PRO A 280 26.04 -9.14 16.08
N GLU A 281 25.63 -10.35 16.45
CA GLU A 281 26.49 -11.38 17.05
C GLU A 281 27.29 -12.17 16.02
N ILE A 282 26.87 -12.16 14.75
CA ILE A 282 27.48 -12.97 13.68
C ILE A 282 28.12 -12.04 12.65
N ARG A 283 29.45 -11.92 12.69
CA ARG A 283 30.21 -11.05 11.78
C ARG A 283 30.00 -11.38 10.29
N ASP A 284 29.76 -12.64 9.95
CA ASP A 284 29.51 -13.07 8.56
C ASP A 284 28.19 -12.53 7.98
N THR A 285 27.30 -12.00 8.81
CA THR A 285 26.07 -11.33 8.38
C THR A 285 26.28 -9.83 8.11
N SER A 286 27.54 -9.37 8.07
CA SER A 286 27.89 -8.00 7.69
C SER A 286 27.52 -7.73 6.23
N VAL A 287 26.95 -6.56 5.99
CA VAL A 287 26.51 -6.11 4.68
C VAL A 287 27.02 -4.69 4.41
N PHE A 288 27.46 -4.47 3.18
CA PHE A 288 27.73 -3.15 2.62
C PHE A 288 26.53 -2.71 1.79
N VAL A 289 25.92 -1.58 2.15
CA VAL A 289 24.67 -1.09 1.55
C VAL A 289 24.95 0.24 0.86
N LYS A 290 24.72 0.31 -0.45
CA LYS A 290 24.66 1.58 -1.19
C LYS A 290 23.23 2.08 -1.24
N LEU A 291 23.01 3.31 -0.79
CA LEU A 291 21.75 4.01 -0.90
C LEU A 291 21.62 4.66 -2.27
N ARG A 292 20.45 4.50 -2.89
CA ARG A 292 20.18 5.18 -4.14
C ARG A 292 20.09 6.70 -3.91
N PRO A 293 20.76 7.52 -4.74
CA PRO A 293 20.74 8.97 -4.60
C PRO A 293 19.32 9.55 -4.56
N ALA A 294 19.16 10.66 -3.83
CA ALA A 294 17.89 11.36 -3.61
C ALA A 294 16.82 10.59 -2.80
N TRP A 295 17.22 9.55 -2.04
CA TRP A 295 16.32 8.93 -1.04
C TRP A 295 15.80 9.96 -0.03
N GLU A 296 16.66 10.82 0.50
CA GLU A 296 16.29 11.85 1.48
C GLU A 296 15.26 12.86 0.93
N ASP A 297 15.37 13.23 -0.35
CA ASP A 297 14.40 14.10 -1.03
C ASP A 297 13.03 13.44 -1.14
N LEU A 298 13.01 12.13 -1.44
CA LEU A 298 11.78 11.34 -1.50
C LEU A 298 11.19 11.16 -0.09
N ARG A 299 12.00 10.75 0.89
CA ARG A 299 11.60 10.58 2.30
C ARG A 299 10.97 11.86 2.87
N SER A 300 11.65 12.99 2.70
CA SER A 300 11.16 14.31 3.14
C SER A 300 9.84 14.70 2.48
N TYR A 301 9.64 14.31 1.23
CA TYR A 301 8.38 14.52 0.53
C TYR A 301 7.23 13.69 1.11
N LEU A 302 7.48 12.46 1.56
CA LEU A 302 6.44 11.58 2.10
C LEU A 302 5.91 12.06 3.47
N THR A 303 6.76 12.70 4.28
CA THR A 303 6.48 13.12 5.69
C THR A 303 6.22 14.63 5.87
N ALA A 304 6.02 15.37 4.78
CA ALA A 304 6.02 16.84 4.78
C ALA A 304 5.14 17.52 5.86
N LYS A 305 5.79 18.22 6.81
CA LYS A 305 5.21 19.18 7.76
C LYS A 305 4.10 18.61 8.67
N GLY A 306 4.34 17.43 9.25
CA GLY A 306 3.42 16.81 10.21
C GLY A 306 2.15 16.21 9.58
N ARG A 307 2.09 16.15 8.24
CA ARG A 307 1.01 15.47 7.51
C ARG A 307 1.61 14.38 6.62
N LYS A 308 1.11 13.16 6.77
CA LYS A 308 1.47 12.06 5.88
C LYS A 308 0.80 12.26 4.53
N ARG A 309 1.62 12.35 3.48
CA ARG A 309 1.14 12.38 2.09
C ARG A 309 0.89 10.98 1.57
N PHE A 310 1.65 10.03 2.10
CA PHE A 310 1.48 8.61 1.85
C PHE A 310 1.62 7.82 3.15
N GLU A 311 0.85 6.73 3.24
CA GLU A 311 1.13 5.62 4.16
C GLU A 311 2.13 4.69 3.46
N VAL A 312 3.27 4.47 4.09
CA VAL A 312 4.39 3.74 3.48
C VAL A 312 4.34 2.26 3.85
N TYR A 313 4.66 1.41 2.88
CA TYR A 313 4.77 -0.04 2.98
C TYR A 313 6.02 -0.51 2.20
N VAL A 314 6.51 -1.70 2.55
CA VAL A 314 7.59 -2.38 1.86
C VAL A 314 7.11 -3.76 1.40
N CYS A 315 7.39 -4.10 0.16
CA CYS A 315 7.12 -5.42 -0.40
C CYS A 315 8.36 -5.90 -1.15
N THR A 316 9.13 -6.77 -0.51
CA THR A 316 10.41 -7.26 -1.03
C THR A 316 10.40 -8.79 -1.14
N MET A 317 11.29 -9.34 -1.98
CA MET A 317 11.56 -10.78 -2.00
C MET A 317 12.70 -11.20 -1.07
N ALA A 318 13.31 -10.24 -0.37
CA ALA A 318 14.38 -10.52 0.57
C ALA A 318 13.86 -11.17 1.86
N GLU A 319 14.78 -11.77 2.61
CA GLU A 319 14.48 -12.35 3.92
C GLU A 319 14.07 -11.26 4.93
N ARG A 320 13.30 -11.67 5.94
CA ARG A 320 12.64 -10.74 6.86
C ARG A 320 13.61 -9.92 7.69
N ASP A 321 14.61 -10.55 8.31
CA ASP A 321 15.56 -9.86 9.17
C ASP A 321 16.42 -8.87 8.39
N TYR A 322 16.76 -9.24 7.15
CA TYR A 322 17.40 -8.34 6.19
C TYR A 322 16.50 -7.15 5.87
N ALA A 323 15.25 -7.40 5.45
CA ALA A 323 14.32 -6.34 5.04
C ALA A 323 14.06 -5.33 6.16
N LEU A 324 13.91 -5.81 7.41
CA LEU A 324 13.72 -4.96 8.58
C LEU A 324 14.96 -4.10 8.86
N GLU A 325 16.16 -4.66 8.75
CA GLU A 325 17.39 -3.89 8.96
C GLU A 325 17.60 -2.85 7.85
N ILE A 326 17.45 -3.24 6.59
CA ILE A 326 17.56 -2.30 5.47
C ILE A 326 16.53 -1.17 5.60
N TRP A 327 15.30 -1.48 5.99
CA TRP A 327 14.30 -0.44 6.21
C TRP A 327 14.66 0.49 7.38
N ARG A 328 15.19 -0.05 8.48
CA ARG A 328 15.68 0.76 9.61
C ARG A 328 16.80 1.71 9.19
N LEU A 329 17.68 1.30 8.28
CA LEU A 329 18.72 2.18 7.74
C LEU A 329 18.16 3.33 6.89
N LEU A 330 17.06 3.08 6.17
CA LEU A 330 16.35 4.04 5.31
C LEU A 330 15.41 4.98 6.11
N ASP A 331 14.83 4.51 7.20
CA ASP A 331 13.93 5.27 8.10
C ASP A 331 14.36 5.16 9.57
N PRO A 332 15.53 5.71 9.94
CA PRO A 332 16.14 5.51 11.27
C PRO A 332 15.30 6.07 12.42
N GLU A 333 14.46 7.07 12.14
CA GLU A 333 13.59 7.73 13.12
C GLU A 333 12.16 7.15 13.14
N ALA A 334 11.87 6.12 12.35
CA ALA A 334 10.53 5.52 12.21
C ALA A 334 9.44 6.55 11.83
N ASN A 335 9.79 7.54 11.00
CA ASN A 335 8.89 8.63 10.59
C ASN A 335 7.97 8.20 9.43
N LEU A 336 8.40 7.25 8.59
CA LEU A 336 7.61 6.71 7.50
C LEU A 336 6.73 5.54 7.97
N ILE A 337 7.34 4.58 8.65
CA ILE A 337 6.65 3.43 9.24
C ILE A 337 6.95 3.40 10.74
N SER A 338 5.93 3.65 11.54
CA SER A 338 6.02 3.55 13.00
C SER A 338 6.34 2.11 13.41
N LEU A 339 7.07 1.94 14.51
CA LEU A 339 7.49 0.64 15.04
C LEU A 339 6.33 -0.34 15.25
N ASN A 340 5.19 0.14 15.78
CA ASN A 340 4.00 -0.67 15.98
C ASN A 340 3.41 -1.28 14.70
N ASN A 341 3.73 -0.70 13.54
CA ASN A 341 3.24 -1.14 12.23
C ASN A 341 4.34 -1.81 11.40
N LEU A 342 5.59 -1.84 11.89
CA LEU A 342 6.74 -2.26 11.09
C LEU A 342 6.62 -3.74 10.67
N SER A 343 6.14 -4.59 11.57
CA SER A 343 5.94 -6.02 11.31
C SER A 343 4.97 -6.26 10.15
N ASP A 344 3.91 -5.46 10.09
CA ASP A 344 2.76 -5.68 9.22
C ASP A 344 2.97 -5.01 7.86
N ARG A 345 3.73 -3.91 7.85
CA ARG A 345 3.98 -3.11 6.64
C ARG A 345 5.25 -3.49 5.89
N VAL A 346 6.17 -4.21 6.52
CA VAL A 346 7.33 -4.82 5.84
C VAL A 346 7.00 -6.27 5.49
N VAL A 347 6.57 -6.46 4.24
CA VAL A 347 6.11 -7.75 3.71
C VAL A 347 7.20 -8.39 2.86
N CYS A 348 7.51 -9.64 3.17
CA CYS A 348 8.52 -10.45 2.48
C CYS A 348 7.83 -11.57 1.69
N VAL A 349 8.03 -11.58 0.39
CA VAL A 349 7.43 -12.53 -0.55
C VAL A 349 8.41 -13.66 -0.83
N LYS A 350 7.95 -14.91 -0.72
CA LYS A 350 8.78 -16.09 -0.98
C LYS A 350 9.23 -16.14 -2.44
N ALA A 351 10.44 -16.64 -2.66
CA ALA A 351 10.95 -16.92 -4.00
C ALA A 351 9.97 -17.80 -4.80
N GLY A 352 9.77 -17.47 -6.08
CA GLY A 352 8.81 -18.14 -6.97
C GLY A 352 7.36 -17.66 -6.84
N SER A 353 7.03 -16.79 -5.88
CA SER A 353 5.72 -16.14 -5.77
C SER A 353 5.73 -14.71 -6.33
N LYS A 354 4.57 -14.22 -6.78
CA LYS A 354 4.40 -12.82 -7.19
C LYS A 354 4.06 -11.92 -5.98
N LYS A 355 4.52 -10.68 -6.03
CA LYS A 355 4.10 -9.60 -5.14
C LYS A 355 2.64 -9.23 -5.45
N SER A 356 1.86 -8.92 -4.41
CA SER A 356 0.43 -8.62 -4.54
C SER A 356 0.02 -7.55 -3.54
N LEU A 357 -0.68 -6.51 -3.98
CA LEU A 357 -1.18 -5.48 -3.06
C LEU A 357 -2.24 -6.02 -2.11
N GLN A 358 -2.96 -7.05 -2.52
CA GLN A 358 -3.87 -7.76 -1.63
C GLN A 358 -3.13 -8.41 -0.45
N HIS A 359 -1.92 -8.92 -0.69
CA HIS A 359 -1.09 -9.47 0.39
C HIS A 359 -0.48 -8.35 1.25
N VAL A 360 -0.05 -7.24 0.63
CA VAL A 360 0.51 -6.08 1.35
C VAL A 360 -0.53 -5.46 2.29
N PHE A 361 -1.80 -5.41 1.88
CA PHE A 361 -2.89 -4.82 2.67
C PHE A 361 -3.79 -5.86 3.33
N ARG A 362 -3.23 -6.99 3.76
CA ARG A 362 -4.00 -8.13 4.30
C ARG A 362 -4.95 -7.73 5.43
N ASP A 363 -4.54 -6.79 6.29
CA ASP A 363 -5.31 -6.35 7.45
C ASP A 363 -6.33 -5.23 7.13
N GLY A 364 -6.62 -5.02 5.84
CA GLY A 364 -7.62 -4.03 5.41
C GLY A 364 -7.16 -2.57 5.54
N GLY A 365 -5.88 -2.33 5.84
CA GLY A 365 -5.33 -0.98 6.03
C GLY A 365 -5.33 -0.07 4.80
N CYS A 366 -5.54 -0.62 3.59
CA CYS A 366 -5.69 0.13 2.35
C CYS A 366 -6.39 -0.70 1.27
N HIS A 367 -7.20 -0.06 0.42
CA HIS A 367 -7.67 -0.69 -0.81
C HIS A 367 -6.61 -0.52 -1.93
N PRO A 368 -6.31 -1.54 -2.76
CA PRO A 368 -5.32 -1.43 -3.84
C PRO A 368 -5.51 -0.23 -4.76
N LYS A 369 -6.77 0.17 -5.05
CA LYS A 369 -7.13 1.40 -5.80
C LYS A 369 -6.54 2.70 -5.26
N MET A 370 -6.20 2.74 -3.98
CA MET A 370 -5.66 3.89 -3.28
C MET A 370 -4.15 3.76 -3.06
N ALA A 371 -3.48 2.88 -3.80
CA ALA A 371 -2.05 2.61 -3.70
C ALA A 371 -1.33 2.82 -5.01
N MET A 372 -0.05 3.18 -4.90
CA MET A 372 0.95 3.09 -5.97
C MET A 372 2.15 2.28 -5.48
N VAL A 373 2.89 1.72 -6.43
CA VAL A 373 4.09 0.92 -6.16
C VAL A 373 5.29 1.55 -6.87
N ILE A 374 6.46 1.53 -6.24
CA ILE A 374 7.76 1.82 -6.86
C ILE A 374 8.61 0.56 -6.75
N ASP A 375 8.97 0.00 -7.89
CA ASP A 375 9.71 -1.26 -8.02
C ASP A 375 10.52 -1.20 -9.32
N ASP A 376 11.64 -1.91 -9.39
CA ASP A 376 12.46 -1.99 -10.59
C ASP A 376 11.90 -2.98 -11.63
N ARG A 377 11.00 -3.88 -11.20
CA ARG A 377 10.45 -4.96 -12.04
C ARG A 377 8.93 -4.97 -12.01
N LEU A 378 8.34 -4.90 -13.20
CA LEU A 378 6.89 -5.03 -13.36
C LEU A 378 6.39 -6.47 -13.17
N GLN A 379 7.11 -7.44 -13.75
CA GLN A 379 6.62 -8.81 -13.91
C GLN A 379 6.62 -9.64 -12.62
N VAL A 380 7.28 -9.14 -11.58
CA VAL A 380 7.25 -9.74 -10.24
C VAL A 380 5.94 -9.45 -9.49
N TRP A 381 5.10 -8.54 -10.00
CA TRP A 381 3.78 -8.25 -9.45
C TRP A 381 2.66 -9.03 -10.15
N ASP A 382 1.63 -9.36 -9.38
CA ASP A 382 0.35 -9.87 -9.90
C ASP A 382 -0.16 -8.97 -11.02
N GLU A 383 -0.66 -9.57 -12.09
CA GLU A 383 -1.08 -8.86 -13.31
C GLU A 383 -2.14 -7.78 -13.01
N LYS A 384 -3.08 -8.08 -12.09
CA LYS A 384 -4.09 -7.13 -11.63
C LYS A 384 -3.51 -5.87 -10.96
N ASP A 385 -2.29 -5.94 -10.41
CA ASP A 385 -1.64 -4.86 -9.68
C ASP A 385 -0.57 -4.13 -10.52
N GLN A 386 -0.12 -4.71 -11.64
CA GLN A 386 0.94 -4.15 -12.50
C GLN A 386 0.64 -2.71 -12.97
N HIS A 387 -0.62 -2.36 -13.22
CA HIS A 387 -1.02 -1.00 -13.60
C HIS A 387 -0.78 0.07 -12.51
N ARG A 388 -0.42 -0.35 -11.29
CA ARG A 388 -0.11 0.51 -10.14
C ARG A 388 1.39 0.67 -9.93
N VAL A 389 2.20 -0.10 -10.65
CA VAL A 389 3.65 -0.13 -10.52
C VAL A 389 4.26 0.94 -11.41
N HIS A 390 4.89 1.91 -10.76
CA HIS A 390 5.82 2.81 -11.41
C HIS A 390 7.18 2.14 -11.46
N VAL A 391 7.53 1.62 -12.64
CA VAL A 391 8.81 0.96 -12.87
C VAL A 391 9.92 2.00 -12.92
N VAL A 392 10.92 1.85 -12.05
CA VAL A 392 12.16 2.63 -12.10
C VAL A 392 13.28 1.77 -12.71
N PRO A 393 14.30 2.35 -13.35
CA PRO A 393 15.48 1.57 -13.74
C PRO A 393 16.12 0.91 -12.51
N ALA A 394 16.61 -0.32 -12.68
CA ALA A 394 17.35 -1.01 -11.64
C ALA A 394 18.56 -0.17 -11.20
N TYR A 395 18.73 -0.03 -9.90
CA TYR A 395 19.84 0.68 -9.28
C TYR A 395 21.09 -0.19 -9.37
N ALA A 396 21.98 0.14 -10.31
CA ALA A 396 23.19 -0.64 -10.59
C ALA A 396 24.44 0.24 -10.43
N PRO A 397 24.82 0.64 -9.21
CA PRO A 397 25.88 1.62 -8.96
C PRO A 397 27.28 1.13 -9.36
N TYR A 398 27.47 -0.17 -9.51
CA TYR A 398 28.75 -0.76 -9.94
C TYR A 398 28.87 -0.85 -11.45
N TYR A 399 27.80 -1.23 -12.16
CA TYR A 399 27.79 -1.37 -13.62
C TYR A 399 27.74 0.00 -14.31
N ALA A 400 26.81 0.87 -13.91
CA ALA A 400 26.56 2.15 -14.56
C ALA A 400 26.37 3.31 -13.56
N PRO A 401 27.40 3.68 -12.77
CA PRO A 401 27.30 4.77 -11.78
C PRO A 401 26.86 6.10 -12.40
N GLN A 402 27.29 6.37 -13.64
CA GLN A 402 26.92 7.59 -14.36
C GLN A 402 25.42 7.63 -14.68
N ALA A 403 24.70 6.51 -14.75
CA ALA A 403 23.25 6.55 -14.96
C ALA A 403 22.52 7.20 -13.77
N GLU A 404 23.11 7.20 -12.58
CA GLU A 404 22.54 7.83 -11.39
C GLU A 404 23.05 9.27 -11.20
N MET A 405 24.23 9.61 -11.76
CA MET A 405 24.88 10.91 -11.59
C MET A 405 24.77 11.87 -12.79
N ALA A 406 24.73 11.35 -14.02
CA ALA A 406 24.71 12.14 -15.26
C ALA A 406 23.30 12.60 -15.65
N ASN A 407 22.27 12.04 -15.03
CA ASN A 407 20.90 12.50 -15.22
C ASN A 407 20.71 13.86 -14.52
N ALA A 408 20.18 14.85 -15.25
CA ALA A 408 19.87 16.17 -14.70
C ALA A 408 18.89 16.10 -13.51
N VAL A 409 18.10 15.01 -13.42
CA VAL A 409 17.19 14.73 -12.31
C VAL A 409 17.38 13.27 -11.86
N PRO A 410 17.76 13.02 -10.59
CA PRO A 410 17.89 11.66 -10.05
C PRO A 410 16.60 10.84 -10.18
N VAL A 411 16.73 9.51 -10.28
CA VAL A 411 15.58 8.61 -10.48
C VAL A 411 14.56 8.74 -9.35
N LEU A 412 14.98 8.81 -8.09
CA LEU A 412 14.05 8.97 -6.95
C LEU A 412 13.37 10.35 -6.92
N CYS A 413 13.99 11.39 -7.50
CA CYS A 413 13.33 12.68 -7.72
C CYS A 413 12.23 12.58 -8.80
N VAL A 414 12.44 11.78 -9.85
CA VAL A 414 11.39 11.48 -10.84
C VAL A 414 10.25 10.70 -10.17
N ALA A 415 10.58 9.66 -9.39
CA ALA A 415 9.58 8.88 -8.66
C ALA A 415 8.76 9.73 -7.68
N ARG A 416 9.40 10.67 -6.97
CA ARG A 416 8.74 11.69 -6.13
C ARG A 416 7.75 12.54 -6.94
N ASN A 417 8.15 13.01 -8.12
CA ASN A 417 7.28 13.82 -8.98
C ASN A 417 6.08 13.01 -9.50
N VAL A 418 6.31 11.74 -9.87
CA VAL A 418 5.24 10.81 -10.26
C VAL A 418 4.28 10.59 -9.09
N ALA A 419 4.78 10.32 -7.89
CA ALA A 419 3.95 10.18 -6.69
C ALA A 419 3.12 11.46 -6.43
N CYS A 420 3.71 12.64 -6.64
CA CYS A 420 2.98 13.90 -6.55
C CYS A 420 1.85 14.03 -7.56
N ASN A 421 2.10 13.63 -8.81
CA ASN A 421 1.10 13.68 -9.87
C ASN A 421 -0.01 12.65 -9.66
N VAL A 422 0.33 11.42 -9.27
CA VAL A 422 -0.64 10.36 -8.95
C VAL A 422 -1.55 10.81 -7.82
N ARG A 423 -0.98 11.29 -6.71
CA ARG A 423 -1.77 11.80 -5.59
C ARG A 423 -2.63 12.99 -5.98
N GLY A 424 -2.04 13.96 -6.69
CA GLY A 424 -2.74 15.16 -7.16
C GLY A 424 -3.88 14.84 -8.13
N GLY A 425 -3.70 13.87 -9.01
CA GLY A 425 -4.71 13.38 -9.94
C GLY A 425 -5.84 12.64 -9.23
N PHE A 426 -5.50 11.74 -8.30
CA PHE A 426 -6.48 10.98 -7.52
C PHE A 426 -7.45 11.91 -6.79
N PHE A 427 -6.93 12.87 -6.00
CA PHE A 427 -7.77 13.79 -5.22
C PHE A 427 -8.27 15.03 -5.97
N ARG A 428 -8.06 15.11 -7.30
CA ARG A 428 -8.76 16.10 -8.15
C ARG A 428 -10.08 15.53 -8.66
N LEU A 429 -10.15 14.21 -8.77
CA LEU A 429 -11.28 13.46 -9.31
C LEU A 429 -12.26 12.98 -8.22
N VAL A 430 -11.88 13.17 -6.96
CA VAL A 430 -12.65 12.87 -5.74
C VAL A 430 -12.93 14.17 -5.00
#